data_AF-A0A125S0T7-F1
#
_entry.id   AF-A0A125S0T7-F1
#
_cell.length_a   1.000
_cell.length_b   1.000
_cell.length_c   1.000
_cell.angle_alpha   90.00
_cell.angle_beta   90.00
_cell.angle_gamma   90.00
#
_symmetry.space_group_name_H-M   'P 1'
#
loop_
_entity.id
_entity.type
_entity.pdbx_description
1 polymer ?
#
loop_
_entity_poly.entity_id
_entity_poly.type
_entity_poly.pdbx_seq_one_letter_code
_entity_poly.pdbx_strand_id
1 'polypeptide(L)'
;MVMVLIQMIRNQAEVWALKSAENGNVAAMFWLADGYVTYARLMEDDDKNDSLEHFQKAFKWFQKASENGHSESMVELADLYTRADSGIEVNINKAFELREKAAKLGNKKAMRSLSVMYRDGIGIPKNTDLAQSWWDKSEN
;
A
#
# COMPACT_ATOMS: atom_id res chain seq x y z
N MET A 1 16.86 -7.44 -29.49
CA MET A 1 17.68 -6.24 -29.19
C MET A 1 16.89 -5.18 -28.41
N VAL A 2 15.65 -4.83 -28.79
CA VAL A 2 14.80 -3.86 -28.06
C VAL A 2 14.40 -4.34 -26.65
N MET A 3 14.02 -5.62 -26.47
CA MET A 3 13.69 -6.17 -25.14
C MET A 3 14.87 -6.14 -24.15
N VAL A 4 16.11 -6.34 -24.63
CA VAL A 4 17.31 -6.37 -23.77
C VAL A 4 17.71 -4.97 -23.30
N LEU A 5 17.52 -3.95 -24.16
CA LEU A 5 17.74 -2.54 -23.81
C LEU A 5 16.69 -2.02 -22.82
N ILE A 6 15.42 -2.40 -22.99
CA ILE A 6 14.34 -2.09 -22.03
C ILE A 6 14.62 -2.76 -20.68
N GLN A 7 15.07 -4.02 -20.67
CA GLN A 7 15.45 -4.73 -19.46
C GLN A 7 16.65 -4.08 -18.75
N MET A 8 17.68 -3.64 -19.49
CA MET A 8 18.84 -2.94 -18.92
C MET A 8 18.50 -1.58 -18.31
N ILE A 9 17.67 -0.78 -18.96
CA ILE A 9 17.26 0.55 -18.46
C ILE A 9 16.36 0.40 -17.22
N ARG A 10 15.44 -0.58 -17.21
CA ARG A 10 14.65 -0.94 -16.02
C ARG A 10 15.55 -1.30 -14.83
N ASN A 11 16.58 -2.11 -15.09
CA ASN A 11 17.47 -2.63 -14.04
C ASN A 11 18.29 -1.53 -13.34
N GLN A 12 18.78 -0.52 -14.07
CA GLN A 12 19.51 0.58 -13.42
C GLN A 12 18.61 1.47 -12.57
N ALA A 13 17.42 1.85 -13.06
CA ALA A 13 16.49 2.69 -12.30
C ALA A 13 16.04 2.00 -11.00
N GLU A 14 15.77 0.70 -11.07
CA GLU A 14 15.43 -0.13 -9.91
C GLU A 14 16.60 -0.22 -8.91
N VAL A 15 17.83 -0.45 -9.39
CA VAL A 15 19.04 -0.48 -8.53
C VAL A 15 19.26 0.85 -7.79
N TRP A 16 19.09 1.98 -8.48
CA TRP A 16 19.21 3.30 -7.83
C TRP A 16 18.08 3.56 -6.83
N ALA A 17 16.85 3.17 -7.16
CA ALA A 17 15.71 3.27 -6.25
C ALA A 17 15.90 2.40 -5.00
N LEU A 18 16.36 1.17 -5.17
CA LEU A 18 16.71 0.24 -4.09
C LEU A 18 17.77 0.85 -3.18
N LYS A 19 18.90 1.30 -3.74
CA LYS A 19 19.97 1.92 -2.96
C LYS A 19 19.48 3.15 -2.19
N SER A 20 18.63 3.97 -2.81
CA SER A 20 18.05 5.14 -2.15
C SER A 20 17.12 4.75 -1.00
N ALA A 21 16.25 3.76 -1.22
CA ALA A 21 15.33 3.23 -0.22
C ALA A 21 16.09 2.58 0.95
N GLU A 22 17.16 1.84 0.67
CA GLU A 22 18.06 1.24 1.68
C GLU A 22 18.78 2.30 2.52
N ASN A 23 19.11 3.45 1.93
CA ASN A 23 19.68 4.59 2.64
C ASN A 23 18.64 5.42 3.42
N GLY A 24 17.40 4.93 3.55
CA GLY A 24 16.37 5.57 4.37
C GLY A 24 15.49 6.59 3.62
N ASN A 25 15.60 6.71 2.30
CA ASN A 25 14.72 7.61 1.54
C ASN A 25 13.30 7.04 1.49
N VAL A 26 12.41 7.63 2.29
CA VAL A 26 11.02 7.20 2.43
C VAL A 26 10.23 7.28 1.12
N ALA A 27 10.47 8.32 0.30
CA ALA A 27 9.81 8.44 -0.99
C ALA A 27 10.28 7.33 -1.95
N ALA A 28 11.57 6.99 -1.94
CA ALA A 28 12.09 5.88 -2.73
C ALA A 28 11.49 4.53 -2.28
N MET A 29 11.34 4.30 -0.97
CA MET A 29 10.64 3.12 -0.45
C MET A 29 9.21 3.03 -0.98
N PHE A 30 8.47 4.14 -0.95
CA PHE A 30 7.09 4.21 -1.44
C PHE A 30 7.01 3.92 -2.94
N TRP A 31 7.76 4.64 -3.77
CA TRP A 31 7.69 4.48 -5.22
C TRP A 31 8.18 3.11 -5.70
N LEU A 32 9.16 2.54 -5.01
CA LEU A 32 9.61 1.18 -5.27
C LEU A 32 8.51 0.15 -4.96
N ALA A 33 7.84 0.30 -3.81
CA ALA A 33 6.72 -0.55 -3.43
C ALA A 33 5.54 -0.45 -4.41
N ASP A 34 5.17 0.77 -4.79
CA ASP A 34 4.12 1.05 -5.76
C ASP A 34 4.44 0.44 -7.15
N GLY A 35 5.70 0.54 -7.57
CA GLY A 35 6.19 -0.12 -8.78
C GLY A 35 6.03 -1.63 -8.74
N TYR A 36 6.38 -2.28 -7.62
CA TYR A 36 6.19 -3.72 -7.45
C TYR A 36 4.72 -4.12 -7.45
N VAL A 37 3.83 -3.37 -6.79
CA VAL A 37 2.38 -3.62 -6.85
C VAL A 37 1.85 -3.49 -8.28
N THR A 38 2.27 -2.45 -9.00
CA THR A 38 1.87 -2.25 -10.39
C THR A 38 2.32 -3.40 -11.26
N TYR A 39 3.56 -3.88 -11.09
CA TYR A 39 4.06 -5.05 -11.81
C TYR A 39 3.26 -6.32 -11.50
N ALA A 40 3.01 -6.59 -10.21
CA ALA A 40 2.24 -7.75 -9.78
C ALA A 40 0.83 -7.79 -10.37
N ARG A 41 0.15 -6.63 -10.43
CA ARG A 41 -1.19 -6.48 -11.02
C ARG A 41 -1.20 -6.67 -12.55
N LEU A 42 -0.13 -6.27 -13.24
CA LEU A 42 -0.04 -6.45 -14.70
C LEU A 42 0.24 -7.89 -15.11
N MET A 43 0.86 -8.68 -14.23
CA MET A 43 1.26 -10.07 -14.49
C MET A 43 0.28 -11.08 -13.87
N GLU A 44 -0.90 -10.67 -13.43
CA GLU A 44 -1.84 -11.55 -12.72
C GLU A 44 -2.29 -12.77 -13.57
N ASP A 45 -2.27 -12.63 -14.90
CA ASP A 45 -2.62 -13.69 -15.86
C ASP A 45 -1.43 -14.58 -16.29
N ASP A 46 -0.18 -14.10 -16.13
CA ASP A 46 1.05 -14.77 -16.57
C ASP A 46 1.95 -15.08 -15.36
N ASP A 47 1.99 -16.35 -14.96
CA ASP A 47 2.73 -16.90 -13.80
C ASP A 47 2.45 -16.22 -12.45
N LYS A 48 1.49 -16.83 -11.73
CA LYS A 48 1.05 -16.40 -10.40
C LYS A 48 2.20 -16.30 -9.38
N ASN A 49 3.27 -17.09 -9.48
CA ASN A 49 4.34 -17.08 -8.48
C ASN A 49 5.17 -15.79 -8.50
N ASP A 50 5.44 -15.27 -9.70
CA ASP A 50 6.18 -14.02 -9.86
C ASP A 50 5.36 -12.83 -9.32
N SER A 51 4.05 -12.80 -9.58
CA SER A 51 3.16 -11.76 -9.05
C SER A 51 3.14 -11.76 -7.50
N LEU A 52 3.06 -12.94 -6.87
CA LEU A 52 3.12 -13.08 -5.42
C LEU A 52 4.46 -12.58 -4.83
N GLU A 53 5.59 -12.85 -5.49
CA GLU A 53 6.89 -12.34 -5.05
C GLU A 53 6.91 -10.81 -5.03
N HIS A 54 6.34 -10.18 -6.05
CA HIS A 54 6.29 -8.72 -6.16
C HIS A 54 5.38 -8.09 -5.10
N PHE A 55 4.23 -8.71 -4.79
CA PHE A 55 3.41 -8.28 -3.64
C PHE A 55 4.16 -8.36 -2.31
N GLN A 56 4.93 -9.44 -2.09
CA GLN A 56 5.76 -9.58 -0.90
C GLN A 56 6.88 -8.53 -0.81
N LYS A 57 7.50 -8.17 -1.94
CA LYS A 57 8.47 -7.07 -1.99
C LYS A 57 7.82 -5.72 -1.68
N ALA A 58 6.67 -5.44 -2.30
CA ALA A 58 5.90 -4.21 -2.03
C ALA A 58 5.52 -4.09 -0.56
N PHE A 59 5.01 -5.18 0.04
CA PHE A 59 4.62 -5.23 1.45
C PHE A 59 5.76 -4.80 2.38
N LYS A 60 6.96 -5.35 2.18
CA LYS A 60 8.15 -5.00 2.99
C LYS A 60 8.52 -3.52 2.87
N TRP A 61 8.44 -2.95 1.68
CA TRP A 61 8.81 -1.55 1.46
C TRP A 61 7.73 -0.58 1.97
N PHE A 62 6.45 -0.88 1.77
CA PHE A 62 5.37 -0.10 2.39
C PHE A 62 5.43 -0.17 3.90
N GLN A 63 5.77 -1.32 4.50
CA GLN A 63 5.96 -1.45 5.94
C GLN A 63 7.08 -0.51 6.42
N LYS A 64 8.26 -0.54 5.81
CA LYS A 64 9.37 0.37 6.16
C LYS A 64 8.99 1.85 6.00
N ALA A 65 8.30 2.21 4.93
CA ALA A 65 7.86 3.58 4.70
C ALA A 65 6.78 4.03 5.73
N SER A 66 5.86 3.12 6.09
CA SER A 66 4.83 3.32 7.13
C SER A 66 5.46 3.51 8.52
N GLU A 67 6.51 2.75 8.84
CA GLU A 67 7.29 2.91 10.08
C GLU A 67 7.95 4.29 10.16
N ASN A 68 8.31 4.88 9.01
CA ASN A 68 8.80 6.26 8.90
C ASN A 68 7.70 7.33 8.81
N GLY A 69 6.43 6.96 9.05
CA GLY A 69 5.31 7.91 9.09
C GLY A 69 4.73 8.29 7.73
N HIS A 70 5.09 7.59 6.64
CA HIS A 70 4.52 7.87 5.33
C HIS A 70 3.05 7.40 5.25
N SER A 71 2.13 8.37 5.24
CA SER A 71 0.70 8.09 5.36
C SER A 71 0.12 7.38 4.14
N GLU A 72 0.61 7.66 2.93
CA GLU A 72 0.15 6.94 1.73
C GLU A 72 0.62 5.48 1.74
N SER A 73 1.82 5.20 2.26
CA SER A 73 2.31 3.82 2.42
C SER A 73 1.48 3.03 3.43
N MET A 74 0.99 3.69 4.50
CA MET A 74 0.07 3.05 5.44
C MET A 74 -1.24 2.64 4.75
N VAL A 75 -1.75 3.47 3.85
CA VAL A 75 -2.98 3.15 3.09
C VAL A 75 -2.74 1.99 2.13
N GLU A 76 -1.67 2.01 1.35
CA GLU A 76 -1.36 0.91 0.43
C GLU A 76 -1.05 -0.41 1.16
N LEU A 77 -0.39 -0.33 2.33
CA LEU A 77 -0.17 -1.49 3.20
C LEU A 77 -1.50 -2.04 3.75
N ALA A 78 -2.41 -1.16 4.16
CA ALA A 78 -3.75 -1.56 4.59
C ALA A 78 -4.52 -2.24 3.44
N ASP A 79 -4.38 -1.75 2.20
CA ASP A 79 -5.01 -2.37 1.04
C ASP A 79 -4.44 -3.77 0.76
N LEU A 80 -3.12 -3.97 0.93
CA LEU A 80 -2.50 -5.31 0.84
C LEU A 80 -3.04 -6.27 1.91
N TYR A 81 -3.24 -5.81 3.15
CA TYR A 81 -3.88 -6.64 4.20
C TYR A 81 -5.35 -6.98 3.93
N THR A 82 -6.00 -6.35 2.95
CA THR A 82 -7.39 -6.69 2.55
C THR A 82 -7.46 -7.55 1.29
N ARG A 83 -6.32 -7.82 0.63
CA ARG A 83 -6.23 -8.51 -0.67
C ARG A 83 -5.92 -10.00 -0.49
N ALA A 84 -6.85 -10.88 -0.90
CA ALA A 84 -6.69 -12.33 -0.79
C ALA A 84 -5.79 -12.96 -1.87
N ASP A 85 -5.62 -12.27 -3.00
CA ASP A 85 -4.82 -12.66 -4.17
C ASP A 85 -3.33 -12.34 -4.03
N SER A 86 -2.95 -11.48 -3.08
CA SER A 86 -1.58 -10.99 -2.90
C SER A 86 -0.61 -11.99 -2.25
N GLY A 87 -1.10 -13.13 -1.76
CA GLY A 87 -0.33 -14.10 -0.97
C GLY A 87 0.10 -13.58 0.41
N ILE A 88 -0.41 -12.42 0.81
CA ILE A 88 -0.28 -11.87 2.15
C ILE A 88 -1.52 -12.28 2.94
N GLU A 89 -1.33 -12.68 4.20
CA GLU A 89 -2.45 -13.05 5.06
C GLU A 89 -3.40 -11.86 5.25
N VAL A 90 -4.68 -12.06 4.90
CA VAL A 90 -5.71 -11.04 5.07
C VAL A 90 -5.90 -10.74 6.55
N ASN A 91 -5.78 -9.46 6.92
CA ASN A 91 -5.95 -8.99 8.28
C ASN A 91 -6.66 -7.63 8.31
N ILE A 92 -7.99 -7.67 8.41
CA ILE A 92 -8.83 -6.47 8.39
C ILE A 92 -8.56 -5.56 9.59
N ASN A 93 -8.22 -6.11 10.76
CA ASN A 93 -7.92 -5.33 11.96
C ASN A 93 -6.62 -4.52 11.78
N LYS A 94 -5.55 -5.13 11.26
CA LYS A 94 -4.32 -4.40 10.92
C LYS A 94 -4.56 -3.34 9.85
N ALA A 95 -5.37 -3.65 8.84
CA ALA A 95 -5.74 -2.68 7.82
C ALA A 95 -6.50 -1.47 8.42
N PHE A 96 -7.40 -1.71 9.38
CA PHE A 96 -8.09 -0.66 10.12
C PHE A 96 -7.11 0.22 10.91
N GLU A 97 -6.22 -0.38 11.69
CA GLU A 97 -5.22 0.35 12.50
C GLU A 97 -4.32 1.24 11.64
N LEU A 98 -3.86 0.73 10.50
CA LEU A 98 -3.05 1.48 9.54
C LEU A 98 -3.82 2.66 8.94
N ARG A 99 -5.08 2.45 8.54
CA ARG A 99 -5.94 3.54 8.04
C ARG A 99 -6.21 4.58 9.13
N GLU A 100 -6.43 4.16 10.37
CA GLU A 100 -6.61 5.07 11.50
C GLU A 100 -5.36 5.93 11.73
N LYS A 101 -4.17 5.31 11.71
CA LYS A 101 -2.89 6.03 11.83
C LYS A 101 -2.69 7.01 10.68
N ALA A 102 -2.95 6.60 9.43
CA ALA A 102 -2.84 7.45 8.26
C ALA A 102 -3.83 8.63 8.30
N ALA A 103 -5.07 8.39 8.74
CA ALA A 103 -6.08 9.43 8.91
C ALA A 103 -5.68 10.45 9.99
N LYS A 104 -5.08 10.00 11.10
CA LYS A 104 -4.51 10.90 12.13
C LYS A 104 -3.37 11.78 11.60
N LEU A 105 -2.68 11.34 10.55
CA LEU A 105 -1.67 12.11 9.81
C LEU A 105 -2.27 12.99 8.70
N GLY A 106 -3.59 13.11 8.60
CA GLY A 106 -4.26 13.95 7.62
C GLY A 106 -4.52 13.30 6.26
N ASN A 107 -4.30 11.98 6.12
CA ASN A 107 -4.54 11.31 4.83
C ASN A 107 -6.05 11.17 4.53
N LYS A 108 -6.53 11.91 3.54
CA LYS A 108 -7.94 11.94 3.13
C LYS A 108 -8.46 10.59 2.59
N LYS A 109 -7.62 9.81 1.89
CA LYS A 109 -7.98 8.47 1.39
C LYS A 109 -8.22 7.51 2.56
N ALA A 110 -7.39 7.59 3.59
CA ALA A 110 -7.56 6.83 4.83
C ALA A 110 -8.85 7.21 5.57
N MET A 111 -9.14 8.51 5.71
CA MET A 111 -10.38 8.99 6.35
C MET A 111 -11.64 8.50 5.64
N ARG A 112 -11.70 8.60 4.30
CA ARG A 112 -12.82 8.05 3.51
C ARG A 112 -12.97 6.55 3.69
N SER A 113 -11.85 5.82 3.74
CA SER A 113 -11.86 4.38 3.98
C SER A 113 -12.41 4.05 5.37
N LEU A 114 -12.02 4.78 6.42
CA LEU A 114 -12.56 4.61 7.78
C LEU A 114 -14.06 4.90 7.83
N SER A 115 -14.51 5.95 7.12
CA SER A 115 -15.94 6.26 7.02
C SER A 115 -16.74 5.06 6.49
N VAL A 116 -16.26 4.45 5.41
CA VAL A 116 -16.87 3.23 4.83
C VAL A 116 -16.82 2.07 5.81
N MET A 117 -15.67 1.81 6.46
CA MET A 117 -15.53 0.71 7.43
C MET A 117 -16.50 0.84 8.61
N TYR A 118 -16.67 2.05 9.16
CA TYR A 118 -17.64 2.32 10.23
C TYR A 118 -19.09 2.27 9.74
N ARG A 119 -19.38 2.72 8.52
CA ARG A 119 -20.73 2.68 7.96
C ARG A 119 -21.21 1.25 7.73
N ASP A 120 -20.32 0.40 7.23
CA ASP A 120 -20.65 -0.95 6.78
C ASP A 120 -20.30 -2.03 7.82
N GLY A 121 -19.57 -1.67 8.88
CA GLY A 121 -19.15 -2.61 9.94
C GLY A 121 -18.06 -3.58 9.50
N ILE A 122 -17.12 -3.13 8.66
CA ILE A 122 -16.06 -3.98 8.08
C ILE A 122 -14.94 -4.16 9.10
N GLY A 123 -14.88 -5.33 9.74
CA GLY A 123 -13.87 -5.68 10.75
C GLY A 123 -14.01 -4.96 12.09
N ILE A 124 -14.97 -4.04 12.20
CA ILE A 124 -15.28 -3.26 13.40
C ILE A 124 -16.79 -3.06 13.54
N PRO A 125 -17.32 -2.79 14.75
CA PRO A 125 -18.74 -2.48 14.91
C PRO A 125 -19.17 -1.25 14.10
N LYS A 126 -20.35 -1.36 13.48
CA LYS A 126 -20.95 -0.25 12.76
C LYS A 126 -21.19 0.96 13.67
N ASN A 127 -20.83 2.15 13.19
CA ASN A 127 -21.08 3.41 13.88
C ASN A 127 -21.28 4.54 12.86
N THR A 128 -22.53 4.99 12.69
CA THR A 128 -22.88 6.02 11.70
C THR A 128 -22.32 7.39 12.04
N ASP A 129 -22.19 7.72 13.32
CA ASP A 129 -21.71 9.02 13.78
C ASP A 129 -20.20 9.16 13.53
N LEU A 130 -19.43 8.12 13.85
CA LEU A 130 -18.02 8.06 13.53
C LEU A 130 -17.79 7.99 12.01
N ALA A 131 -18.64 7.29 11.27
CA ALA A 131 -18.57 7.27 9.81
C ALA A 131 -18.74 8.67 9.21
N GLN A 132 -19.75 9.43 9.67
CA GLN A 132 -19.97 10.80 9.22
C GLN A 132 -18.83 11.72 9.63
N SER A 133 -18.32 11.60 10.86
CA SER A 133 -17.19 12.40 11.33
C SER A 133 -15.93 12.22 10.47
N TRP A 134 -15.58 10.98 10.11
CA TRP A 134 -14.45 10.71 9.23
C TRP A 134 -14.70 11.17 7.78
N TRP A 135 -15.94 11.11 7.30
CA TRP A 135 -16.31 11.67 6.01
C TRP A 135 -16.10 13.18 5.97
N ASP A 136 -16.64 13.89 6.95
CA ASP A 136 -16.55 15.36 7.03
C ASP A 136 -15.09 15.82 7.16
N LYS A 137 -14.28 15.10 7.95
CA LYS A 137 -12.83 15.36 8.05
C LYS A 137 -12.09 15.15 6.74
N SER A 138 -12.57 14.28 5.85
CA SER A 138 -11.90 14.00 4.58
C SER A 138 -12.16 15.09 3.52
N GLU A 139 -13.26 15.82 3.64
CA GLU A 139 -13.65 16.86 2.68
C GLU A 139 -13.08 18.24 3.03
N ASN A 140 -12.79 18.49 4.31
CA ASN A 140 -12.02 19.66 4.77
C ASN A 140 -10.52 19.46 4.48
#